data_AF-A0AAP5Z3D2-F1
#
_entry.id   AF-A0AAP5Z3D2-F1
#
_cell.length_a   1.000
_cell.length_b   1.000
_cell.length_c   1.000
_cell.angle_alpha   90.00
_cell.angle_beta   90.00
_cell.angle_gamma   90.00
#
_symmetry.space_group_name_H-M   'P 1'
#
loop_
_entity.id
_entity.type
_entity.pdbx_description
1 polymer ?
#
loop_
_entity_poly.entity_id
_entity_poly.type
_entity_poly.pdbx_seq_one_letter_code
_entity_poly.pdbx_strand_id
1 'polypeptide(L)'
;LQLFQKNEELRNQLASAIERESIPRDKLIKLVKTQEKYSKDATDYLTTKTKEVIAELNTAKDEEKLALINDYRELQHSLDVSFDSSWQNLAWLKQLGVQNERAEAELQDKLDKRMRLLSASMAYLRQQAEIIGTQLSSSPESEKASLQLSQLIVKQRLNIATESLRNLMSIGDKMGI
;
A
#
# COMPACT_ATOMS: atom_id res chain seq x y z
N LEU A 1 -4.87 -3.65 13.12
CA LEU A 1 -6.03 -3.00 12.48
C LEU A 1 -6.66 -1.88 13.31
N GLN A 2 -7.03 -2.08 14.58
CA GLN A 2 -7.68 -1.04 15.43
C GLN A 2 -6.92 0.30 15.51
N LEU A 3 -5.58 0.27 15.55
CA LEU A 3 -4.78 1.50 15.57
C LEU A 3 -4.95 2.35 14.30
N PHE A 4 -5.05 1.71 13.13
CA PHE A 4 -5.24 2.39 11.85
C PHE A 4 -6.65 2.99 11.74
N GLN A 5 -7.67 2.25 12.18
CA GLN A 5 -9.05 2.75 12.24
C GLN A 5 -9.17 3.99 13.12
N LYS A 6 -8.59 3.93 14.33
CA LYS A 6 -8.57 5.08 15.25
C LYS A 6 -7.77 6.26 14.68
N ASN A 7 -6.71 5.99 13.92
CA ASN A 7 -5.99 7.06 13.23
C ASN A 7 -6.89 7.73 12.18
N GLU A 8 -7.64 6.96 11.41
CA GLU A 8 -8.57 7.50 10.40
C GLU A 8 -9.62 8.42 11.02
N GLU A 9 -10.21 8.04 12.16
CA GLU A 9 -11.14 8.90 12.92
C GLU A 9 -10.49 10.23 13.33
N LEU A 10 -9.26 10.19 13.84
CA LEU A 10 -8.51 11.39 14.21
C LEU A 10 -8.20 12.27 13.00
N ARG A 11 -7.90 11.66 11.85
CA ARG A 11 -7.66 12.38 10.59
C ARG A 11 -8.92 13.07 10.10
N ASN A 12 -10.09 12.43 10.19
CA ASN A 12 -11.37 13.03 9.81
C ASN A 12 -11.71 14.25 10.68
N GLN A 13 -11.45 14.15 11.99
CA GLN A 13 -11.61 15.30 12.91
C GLN A 13 -10.62 16.42 12.57
N LEU A 14 -9.37 16.09 12.26
CA LEU A 14 -8.35 17.06 11.87
C LEU A 14 -8.71 17.75 10.56
N ALA A 15 -9.15 17.01 9.54
CA ALA A 15 -9.62 17.57 8.27
C ALA A 15 -10.74 18.59 8.49
N SER A 16 -11.75 18.21 9.29
CA SER A 16 -12.87 19.10 9.66
C SER A 16 -12.40 20.36 10.40
N ALA A 17 -11.39 20.21 11.28
CA ALA A 17 -10.85 21.34 12.02
C ALA A 17 -10.02 22.30 11.16
N ILE A 18 -9.33 21.79 10.13
CA ILE A 18 -8.62 22.58 9.13
C ILE A 18 -9.60 23.33 8.25
N GLU A 19 -10.61 22.64 7.71
CA GLU A 19 -11.60 23.23 6.81
C GLU A 19 -12.40 24.37 7.47
N ARG A 20 -12.79 24.17 8.73
CA ARG A 20 -13.61 25.13 9.48
C ARG A 20 -12.80 26.16 10.27
N GLU A 21 -11.47 26.08 10.21
CA GLU A 21 -10.56 26.87 11.05
C GLU A 21 -10.96 26.87 12.55
N SER A 22 -11.47 25.73 13.03
CA SER A 22 -12.20 25.67 14.31
C SER A 22 -11.30 25.65 15.55
N ILE A 23 -9.98 25.52 15.35
CA ILE A 23 -8.98 25.61 16.41
C ILE A 23 -7.79 26.46 15.94
N PRO A 24 -6.96 27.00 16.85
CA PRO A 24 -5.85 27.87 16.48
C PRO A 24 -4.88 27.25 15.48
N ARG A 25 -4.47 28.02 14.47
CA ARG A 25 -3.57 27.58 13.39
C ARG A 25 -2.30 26.89 13.88
N ASP A 26 -1.63 27.44 14.89
CA ASP A 26 -0.42 26.82 15.46
C ASP A 26 -0.69 25.45 16.08
N LYS A 27 -1.89 25.25 16.62
CA LYS A 27 -2.33 23.95 17.14
C LYS A 27 -2.61 22.97 16.00
N LEU A 28 -3.26 23.42 14.92
CA LEU A 28 -3.45 22.61 13.71
C LEU A 28 -2.10 22.14 13.14
N ILE A 29 -1.14 23.06 12.99
CA ILE A 29 0.20 22.73 12.49
C ILE A 29 0.87 21.65 13.36
N LYS A 30 0.80 21.76 14.69
CA LYS A 30 1.35 20.75 15.61
C LYS A 30 0.68 19.38 15.44
N LEU A 31 -0.64 19.35 15.28
CA LEU A 31 -1.40 18.12 15.07
C LEU A 31 -1.06 17.47 13.72
N VAL A 32 -0.99 18.26 12.65
CA VAL A 32 -0.60 17.75 11.32
C VAL A 32 0.83 17.23 11.34
N LYS A 33 1.79 17.90 12.01
CA LYS A 33 3.16 17.37 12.17
C LYS A 33 3.22 16.06 12.96
N THR A 34 2.31 15.87 13.91
CA THR A 34 2.18 14.59 14.62
C THR A 34 1.68 13.50 13.67
N GLN A 35 0.71 13.83 12.81
CA GLN A 35 0.22 12.92 11.77
C GLN A 35 1.27 12.62 10.71
N GLU A 36 2.08 13.61 10.30
CA GLU A 36 3.21 13.43 9.38
C GLU A 36 4.19 12.39 9.92
N LYS A 37 4.57 12.51 11.19
CA LYS A 37 5.43 11.52 11.86
C LYS A 37 4.77 10.14 11.91
N TYR A 38 3.51 10.07 12.32
CA TYR A 38 2.77 8.80 12.37
C TYR A 38 2.72 8.11 11.02
N SER A 39 2.38 8.83 9.94
CA SER A 39 2.30 8.29 8.59
C SER A 39 3.67 7.81 8.09
N LYS A 40 4.75 8.51 8.43
CA LYS A 40 6.12 8.06 8.13
C LYS A 40 6.45 6.74 8.83
N ASP A 41 6.28 6.69 10.15
CA ASP A 41 6.58 5.50 10.95
C ASP A 41 5.72 4.29 10.51
N ALA A 42 4.44 4.53 10.22
CA ALA A 42 3.53 3.52 9.70
C ALA A 42 3.95 3.01 8.32
N THR A 43 4.32 3.90 7.40
CA THR A 43 4.78 3.54 6.05
C THR A 43 6.03 2.68 6.11
N ASP A 44 7.00 3.04 6.96
CA ASP A 44 8.26 2.30 7.11
C ASP A 44 8.03 0.90 7.73
N TYR A 45 7.18 0.82 8.77
CA TYR A 45 6.76 -0.44 9.39
C TYR A 45 6.04 -1.36 8.39
N LEU A 46 5.02 -0.84 7.72
CA LEU A 46 4.21 -1.61 6.77
C LEU A 46 5.03 -2.03 5.54
N THR A 47 5.96 -1.21 5.08
CA THR A 47 6.89 -1.59 4.00
C THR A 47 7.75 -2.78 4.40
N THR A 48 8.24 -2.77 5.65
CA THR A 48 9.05 -3.87 6.18
C THR A 48 8.22 -5.15 6.31
N LYS A 49 7.04 -5.06 6.92
CA LYS A 49 6.12 -6.21 7.06
C LYS A 49 5.66 -6.77 5.71
N THR A 50 5.42 -5.90 4.73
CA THR A 50 5.07 -6.32 3.36
C THR A 50 6.20 -7.12 2.72
N LYS A 51 7.47 -6.74 2.95
CA LYS A 51 8.61 -7.52 2.43
C LYS A 51 8.73 -8.88 3.12
N GLU A 52 8.52 -8.94 4.44
CA GLU A 52 8.54 -10.17 5.22
C GLU A 52 7.48 -11.16 4.71
N VAL A 53 6.21 -10.74 4.60
CA VAL A 53 5.13 -11.63 4.13
C VAL A 53 5.33 -12.06 2.67
N ILE A 54 5.90 -11.21 1.81
CA ILE A 54 6.26 -11.61 0.43
C ILE A 54 7.33 -12.70 0.44
N ALA A 55 8.33 -12.59 1.31
CA ALA A 55 9.38 -13.59 1.43
C ALA A 55 8.79 -14.93 1.91
N GLU A 56 7.93 -14.90 2.92
CA GLU A 56 7.21 -16.08 3.42
C GLU A 56 6.32 -16.71 2.35
N LEU A 57 5.56 -15.90 1.60
CA LEU A 57 4.73 -16.36 0.48
C LEU A 57 5.53 -17.09 -0.62
N ASN A 58 6.79 -16.72 -0.81
CA ASN A 58 7.64 -17.34 -1.82
C ASN A 58 8.21 -18.69 -1.37
N THR A 59 8.28 -18.95 -0.06
CA THR A 59 8.88 -20.18 0.51
C THR A 59 7.88 -21.15 1.13
N ALA A 60 6.70 -20.67 1.51
CA ALA A 60 5.66 -21.46 2.17
C ALA A 60 5.11 -22.59 1.27
N LYS A 61 4.46 -23.57 1.87
CA LYS A 61 3.69 -24.59 1.13
C LYS A 61 2.39 -23.98 0.60
N ASP A 62 1.79 -24.61 -0.41
CA ASP A 62 0.62 -24.06 -1.09
C ASP A 62 -0.58 -23.88 -0.13
N GLU A 63 -0.75 -24.76 0.85
CA GLU A 63 -1.82 -24.67 1.86
C GLU A 63 -1.62 -23.48 2.81
N GLU A 64 -0.37 -23.18 3.16
CA GLU A 64 0.02 -22.07 4.05
C GLU A 64 -0.09 -20.70 3.36
N LYS A 65 0.18 -20.67 2.04
CA LYS A 65 0.10 -19.43 1.23
C LYS A 65 -1.28 -18.80 1.21
N LEU A 66 -2.36 -19.58 1.39
CA LEU A 66 -3.72 -19.05 1.40
C LEU A 66 -3.95 -18.08 2.56
N ALA A 67 -3.45 -18.40 3.76
CA ALA A 67 -3.54 -17.52 4.91
C ALA A 67 -2.68 -16.26 4.70
N LEU A 68 -1.43 -16.46 4.25
CA LEU A 68 -0.48 -15.37 4.01
C LEU A 68 -0.94 -14.37 2.93
N ILE A 69 -1.79 -14.80 1.98
CA ILE A 69 -2.36 -13.88 0.98
C ILE A 69 -3.30 -12.85 1.62
N ASN A 70 -4.07 -13.25 2.63
CA ASN A 70 -4.98 -12.33 3.30
C ASN A 70 -4.18 -11.29 4.09
N ASP A 71 -3.16 -11.74 4.83
CA ASP A 71 -2.24 -10.85 5.54
C ASP A 71 -1.54 -9.90 4.57
N TYR A 72 -1.07 -10.41 3.44
CA TYR A 72 -0.47 -9.60 2.38
C TYR A 72 -1.43 -8.55 1.82
N ARG A 73 -2.70 -8.90 1.59
CA ARG A 73 -3.73 -7.97 1.13
C ARG A 73 -3.94 -6.84 2.14
N GLU A 74 -4.10 -7.17 3.41
CA GLU A 74 -4.33 -6.18 4.46
C GLU A 74 -3.13 -5.23 4.64
N LEU A 75 -1.91 -5.78 4.57
CA LEU A 75 -0.67 -4.99 4.63
C LEU A 75 -0.56 -4.04 3.44
N GLN A 76 -0.85 -4.51 2.22
CA GLN A 76 -0.83 -3.65 1.03
C GLN A 76 -1.87 -2.55 1.11
N HIS A 77 -3.10 -2.86 1.51
CA HIS A 77 -4.15 -1.87 1.72
C HIS A 77 -3.75 -0.82 2.76
N SER A 78 -3.27 -1.26 3.92
CA SER A 78 -2.83 -0.34 5.00
C SER A 78 -1.67 0.56 4.55
N LEU A 79 -0.79 0.03 3.71
CA LEU A 79 0.34 0.78 3.17
C LEU A 79 -0.12 1.81 2.15
N ASP A 80 -1.06 1.49 1.27
CA ASP A 80 -1.66 2.46 0.36
C ASP A 80 -2.34 3.61 1.13
N VAL A 81 -3.09 3.30 2.19
CA VAL A 81 -3.69 4.30 3.10
C VAL A 81 -2.63 5.18 3.77
N SER A 82 -1.47 4.61 4.11
CA SER A 82 -0.37 5.37 4.71
C SER A 82 0.30 6.33 3.72
N PHE A 83 0.37 5.96 2.44
CA PHE A 83 0.80 6.87 1.37
C PHE A 83 -0.19 8.02 1.16
N ASP A 84 -1.49 7.73 1.09
CA ASP A 84 -2.52 8.79 0.95
C ASP A 84 -2.52 9.72 2.16
N SER A 85 -2.37 9.16 3.37
CA SER A 85 -2.24 9.94 4.61
C SER A 85 -1.01 10.85 4.59
N SER A 86 0.12 10.36 4.08
CA SER A 86 1.36 11.14 3.93
C SER A 86 1.15 12.32 2.99
N TRP A 87 0.50 12.09 1.84
CA TRP A 87 0.14 13.17 0.91
C TRP A 87 -0.79 14.20 1.55
N GLN A 88 -1.87 13.75 2.18
CA GLN A 88 -2.84 14.63 2.85
C GLN A 88 -2.18 15.51 3.92
N ASN A 89 -1.23 14.98 4.69
CA ASN A 89 -0.52 15.77 5.70
C ASN A 89 0.24 16.93 5.06
N LEU A 90 0.92 16.70 3.93
CA LEU A 90 1.66 17.74 3.21
C LEU A 90 0.71 18.77 2.61
N ALA A 91 -0.41 18.32 2.02
CA ALA A 91 -1.46 19.20 1.52
C ALA A 91 -2.02 20.11 2.63
N TRP A 92 -2.29 19.56 3.82
CA TRP A 92 -2.71 20.33 4.99
C TRP A 92 -1.65 21.32 5.47
N LEU A 93 -0.39 20.93 5.55
CA LEU A 93 0.70 21.85 5.91
C LEU A 93 0.82 23.00 4.90
N LYS A 94 0.66 22.72 3.61
CA LYS A 94 0.63 23.74 2.55
C LYS A 94 -0.56 24.69 2.72
N GLN A 95 -1.77 24.17 2.96
CA GLN A 95 -2.96 24.98 3.24
C GLN A 95 -2.78 25.86 4.49
N LEU A 96 -2.11 25.34 5.52
CA LEU A 96 -1.77 26.07 6.74
C LEU A 96 -0.56 27.00 6.57
N GLY A 97 -0.04 27.19 5.35
CA GLY A 97 1.04 28.13 5.04
C GLY A 97 2.42 27.73 5.59
N VAL A 98 2.66 26.44 5.81
CA VAL A 98 3.94 25.87 6.29
C VAL A 98 4.39 24.72 5.38
N GLN A 99 4.36 24.97 4.07
CA GLN A 99 4.76 23.99 3.05
C GLN A 99 6.17 23.45 3.33
N ASN A 100 6.35 22.16 3.06
CA ASN A 100 7.63 21.47 3.19
C ASN A 100 7.97 20.78 1.86
N GLU A 101 8.53 21.56 0.92
CA GLU A 101 8.86 21.10 -0.43
C GLU A 101 9.81 19.88 -0.43
N ARG A 102 10.72 19.82 0.56
CA ARG A 102 11.61 18.66 0.72
C ARG A 102 10.81 17.39 1.02
N ALA A 103 9.84 17.45 1.93
CA ALA A 103 9.01 16.30 2.25
C ALA A 103 8.08 15.91 1.09
N GLU A 104 7.62 16.88 0.29
CA GLU A 104 6.87 16.63 -0.95
C GLU A 104 7.72 15.85 -1.97
N ALA A 105 8.97 16.28 -2.21
CA ALA A 105 9.89 15.58 -3.09
C ALA A 105 10.26 14.17 -2.57
N GLU A 106 10.47 14.03 -1.26
CA GLU A 106 10.73 12.71 -0.63
C GLU A 106 9.52 11.77 -0.78
N LEU A 107 8.30 12.28 -0.64
CA LEU A 107 7.09 11.48 -0.86
C LEU A 107 6.93 11.07 -2.32
N GLN A 108 7.17 11.98 -3.26
CA GLN A 108 7.13 11.71 -4.70
C GLN A 108 8.10 10.58 -5.07
N ASP A 109 9.37 10.66 -4.62
CA ASP A 109 10.36 9.62 -4.89
C ASP A 109 9.95 8.25 -4.31
N LYS A 110 9.38 8.24 -3.08
CA LYS A 110 8.86 7.01 -2.47
C LYS A 110 7.68 6.43 -3.27
N LEU A 111 6.76 7.28 -3.72
CA LEU A 111 5.60 6.89 -4.51
C LEU A 111 6.03 6.27 -5.84
N ASP A 112 6.94 6.92 -6.57
CA ASP A 112 7.51 6.43 -7.82
C ASP A 112 8.21 5.07 -7.66
N LYS A 113 9.04 4.94 -6.61
CA LYS A 113 9.72 3.66 -6.31
C LYS A 113 8.73 2.55 -6.04
N ARG A 114 7.64 2.83 -5.31
CA ARG A 114 6.59 1.85 -5.02
C ARG A 114 5.79 1.48 -6.27
N MET A 115 5.40 2.45 -7.09
CA MET A 115 4.71 2.19 -8.37
C MET A 115 5.56 1.34 -9.32
N ARG A 116 6.87 1.62 -9.43
CA ARG A 116 7.81 0.80 -10.19
C ARG A 116 7.90 -0.63 -9.65
N LEU A 117 8.00 -0.80 -8.33
CA LEU A 117 8.04 -2.13 -7.70
C LEU A 117 6.76 -2.93 -7.97
N LEU A 118 5.59 -2.32 -7.85
CA LEU A 118 4.30 -2.97 -8.12
C LEU A 118 4.18 -3.34 -9.60
N SER A 119 4.58 -2.45 -10.50
CA SER A 119 4.60 -2.72 -11.95
C SER A 119 5.50 -3.90 -12.31
N ALA A 120 6.72 -3.95 -11.74
CA ALA A 120 7.63 -5.09 -11.92
C ALA A 120 7.05 -6.38 -11.33
N SER A 121 6.42 -6.29 -10.16
CA SER A 121 5.76 -7.43 -9.52
C SER A 121 4.60 -7.97 -10.36
N MET A 122 3.80 -7.10 -10.97
CA MET A 122 2.73 -7.49 -11.89
C MET A 122 3.27 -8.19 -13.14
N ALA A 123 4.36 -7.69 -13.72
CA ALA A 123 5.00 -8.33 -14.87
C ALA A 123 5.49 -9.75 -14.51
N TYR A 124 6.17 -9.89 -13.38
CA TYR A 124 6.62 -11.18 -12.87
C TYR A 124 5.46 -12.15 -12.60
N LEU A 125 4.40 -11.69 -11.94
CA LEU A 125 3.25 -12.53 -11.61
C LEU A 125 2.45 -12.95 -12.86
N ARG A 126 2.38 -12.12 -13.89
CA ARG A 126 1.78 -12.49 -15.19
C ARG A 126 2.57 -13.62 -15.86
N GLN A 127 3.90 -13.48 -15.91
CA GLN A 127 4.75 -14.55 -16.44
C GLN A 127 4.58 -15.85 -15.65
N GLN A 128 4.52 -15.77 -14.32
CA GLN A 128 4.29 -16.94 -13.48
C GLN A 128 2.92 -17.59 -13.75
N ALA A 129 1.87 -16.78 -13.95
CA ALA A 129 0.54 -17.28 -14.27
C ALA A 129 0.49 -18.00 -15.64
N GLU A 130 1.22 -17.48 -16.63
CA GLU A 130 1.35 -18.12 -17.95
C GLU A 130 2.04 -19.48 -17.85
N ILE A 131 3.17 -19.56 -17.14
CA ILE A 131 3.91 -20.82 -16.92
C ILE A 131 3.01 -21.87 -16.26
N ILE A 132 2.31 -21.50 -15.18
CA ILE A 132 1.40 -22.41 -14.49
C ILE A 132 0.25 -22.83 -15.41
N GLY A 133 -0.26 -21.92 -16.25
CA GLY A 133 -1.27 -22.20 -17.25
C GLY A 133 -0.82 -23.26 -18.26
N THR A 134 0.41 -23.17 -18.76
CA THR A 134 1.00 -24.19 -19.64
C THR A 134 1.12 -25.53 -18.92
N GLN A 135 1.65 -25.54 -17.68
CA GLN A 135 1.78 -26.78 -16.89
C GLN A 135 0.43 -27.45 -16.65
N LEU A 136 -0.62 -26.69 -16.31
CA LEU A 136 -1.97 -27.22 -16.11
C LEU A 136 -2.53 -27.94 -17.34
N SER A 137 -2.21 -27.46 -18.54
CA SER A 137 -2.68 -28.06 -19.78
C SER A 137 -1.98 -29.38 -20.13
N SER A 138 -0.75 -29.58 -19.66
CA SER A 138 0.10 -30.73 -19.99
C SER A 138 0.32 -31.72 -18.84
N SER A 139 -0.02 -31.35 -17.60
CA SER A 139 0.23 -32.19 -16.42
C SER A 139 -0.82 -33.29 -16.21
N PRO A 140 -0.43 -34.42 -15.60
CA PRO A 140 -1.35 -35.46 -15.14
C PRO A 140 -2.40 -34.93 -14.17
N GLU A 141 -3.56 -35.59 -14.11
CA GLU A 141 -4.69 -35.18 -13.24
C GLU A 141 -4.29 -35.09 -11.76
N SER A 142 -3.38 -35.97 -11.30
CA SER A 142 -2.86 -35.98 -9.93
C SER A 142 -2.09 -34.72 -9.54
N GLU A 143 -1.57 -33.96 -10.50
CA GLU A 143 -0.80 -32.72 -10.25
C GLU A 143 -1.64 -31.45 -10.43
N LYS A 144 -2.79 -31.54 -11.12
CA LYS A 144 -3.60 -30.38 -11.48
C LYS A 144 -4.13 -29.62 -10.27
N ALA A 145 -4.47 -30.32 -9.19
CA ALA A 145 -5.01 -29.68 -7.98
C ALA A 145 -4.01 -28.68 -7.36
N SER A 146 -2.74 -29.05 -7.22
CA SER A 146 -1.69 -28.16 -6.69
C SER A 146 -1.39 -27.02 -7.67
N LEU A 147 -1.33 -27.30 -8.98
CA LEU A 147 -1.13 -26.27 -9.99
C LEU A 147 -2.30 -25.26 -10.04
N GLN A 148 -3.54 -25.71 -9.85
CA GLN A 148 -4.72 -24.84 -9.78
C GLN A 148 -4.66 -23.93 -8.54
N LEU A 149 -4.26 -24.48 -7.39
CA LEU A 149 -4.06 -23.69 -6.17
C LEU A 149 -2.95 -22.65 -6.36
N SER A 150 -1.81 -23.04 -6.91
CA SER A 150 -0.73 -22.12 -7.28
C SER A 150 -1.22 -21.02 -8.25
N GLN A 151 -2.04 -21.36 -9.25
CA GLN A 151 -2.62 -20.38 -10.16
C GLN A 151 -3.53 -19.37 -9.42
N LEU A 152 -4.37 -19.86 -8.50
CA LEU A 152 -5.25 -19.01 -7.69
C LEU A 152 -4.41 -18.02 -6.86
N ILE A 153 -3.35 -18.50 -6.22
CA ILE A 153 -2.45 -17.70 -5.39
C ILE A 153 -1.80 -16.58 -6.22
N VAL A 154 -1.27 -16.90 -7.39
CA VAL A 154 -0.65 -15.93 -8.30
C VAL A 154 -1.66 -14.89 -8.78
N LYS A 155 -2.87 -15.31 -9.16
CA LYS A 155 -3.97 -14.41 -9.54
C LYS A 155 -4.34 -13.45 -8.41
N GLN A 156 -4.42 -13.92 -7.17
CA GLN A 156 -4.71 -13.06 -6.02
C GLN A 156 -3.61 -12.02 -5.79
N ARG A 157 -2.33 -12.44 -5.85
CA ARG A 157 -1.20 -11.50 -5.74
C ARG A 157 -1.19 -10.45 -6.85
N LEU A 158 -1.54 -10.85 -8.08
CA LEU A 158 -1.64 -9.94 -9.22
C LEU A 158 -2.76 -8.91 -9.03
N ASN A 159 -3.92 -9.35 -8.54
CA ASN A 159 -5.04 -8.46 -8.23
C ASN A 159 -4.65 -7.44 -7.15
N ILE A 160 -4.04 -7.88 -6.05
CA ILE A 160 -3.57 -7.01 -4.97
C ILE A 160 -2.58 -5.96 -5.52
N ALA A 161 -1.59 -6.39 -6.31
CA ALA A 161 -0.62 -5.47 -6.90
C ALA A 161 -1.27 -4.46 -7.85
N THR A 162 -2.28 -4.89 -8.60
CA THR A 162 -3.03 -4.02 -9.54
C THR A 162 -3.87 -2.99 -8.80
N GLU A 163 -4.58 -3.40 -7.74
CA GLU A 163 -5.37 -2.50 -6.89
C GLU A 163 -4.47 -1.45 -6.22
N SER A 164 -3.35 -1.89 -5.61
CA SER A 164 -2.41 -0.96 -5.01
C SER A 164 -1.80 0.00 -6.03
N LEU A 165 -1.43 -0.46 -7.22
CA LEU A 165 -0.89 0.43 -8.25
C LEU A 165 -1.90 1.51 -8.64
N ARG A 166 -3.18 1.14 -8.81
CA ARG A 166 -4.26 2.11 -9.10
C ARG A 166 -4.43 3.14 -7.99
N ASN A 167 -4.37 2.71 -6.72
CA ASN A 167 -4.46 3.62 -5.58
C ASN A 167 -3.31 4.63 -5.59
N LEU A 168 -2.08 4.17 -5.83
CA LEU A 168 -0.91 5.04 -5.88
C LEU A 168 -0.92 5.99 -7.08
N MET A 169 -1.40 5.54 -8.24
CA MET A 169 -1.59 6.42 -9.39
C MET A 169 -2.57 7.55 -9.07
N SER A 170 -3.66 7.27 -8.35
CA SER A 170 -4.58 8.32 -7.90
C SER A 170 -3.90 9.33 -6.95
N ILE A 171 -2.93 8.92 -6.14
CA ILE A 171 -2.13 9.84 -5.32
C ILE A 171 -1.17 10.64 -6.22
N GLY A 172 -0.55 9.99 -7.21
CA GLY A 172 0.29 10.64 -8.22
C GLY A 172 -0.43 11.75 -8.96
N ASP A 173 -1.65 11.47 -9.43
CA ASP A 173 -2.51 12.47 -10.08
C ASP A 173 -2.77 13.70 -9.17
N LYS A 174 -3.01 13.48 -7.86
CA LYS A 174 -3.18 14.57 -6.87
C LYS A 174 -1.89 15.36 -6.64
N MET A 175 -0.73 14.75 -6.86
CA MET A 175 0.59 15.39 -6.77
C MET A 175 1.03 16.04 -8.09
N GLY A 176 0.33 15.76 -9.20
CA GLY A 176 0.64 16.28 -10.53
C GLY A 176 1.77 15.53 -11.23
N ILE A 177 1.92 14.23 -10.97
CA ILE A 177 2.97 13.35 -11.53
C ILE A 177 2.39 12.15 -12.26
#